data_AF-A0A9E3JMK2-F1
#
_entry.id   AF-A0A9E3JMK2-F1
#
_cell.length_a   1.000
_cell.length_b   1.000
_cell.length_c   1.000
_cell.angle_alpha   90.00
_cell.angle_beta   90.00
_cell.angle_gamma   90.00
#
_symmetry.space_group_name_H-M   'P 1'
#
loop_
_entity.id
_entity.type
_entity.pdbx_description
1 polymer ?
#
loop_
_entity_poly.entity_id
_entity_poly.type
_entity_poly.pdbx_seq_one_letter_code
_entity_poly.pdbx_strand_id
1 'polypeptide(L)'
;MNAQPGPATLSDDELRATLYFAVGVASEGSLRGRNVAYDLAFAGYIHREGDTARREPREAGVFREGQLEPIYNSGYSIGTLQTDFGQQRDDANRNADQLLNAYQTWARAPGQPAHLALTAAEYGQASDALRRQGNEIRGDRQTVADNGYDLPAGIKDRLNTFLRSDAGITFVHDQDVRQVGHLLREDGAVRRLEDTALYRNATADDQLRMATVVAKLDNQDGERNWPRVLRRVENGAIDSLEDLKAAVPQHLQGDRDNALRGAELVIALRGAAADNPLRDAWRDVMADPLVNPTRLDQDPARPHLDAEYSTVKNLFLAPVQGRAFVEALDAGGARAQDVRFQGAPAGHTAGLYVSGHDFVQWNRDGHGHANIGGRWQAIERDQVTRVDRGNGVVDLDLTRDGVATPLLHVDPRAPGLRPAPPLEPHPAAPRAPGPGRRAEASDPDAPAPGADRREASPRPAALMLDDPAHEHHGMFAAALRAVNERDARMGRPPDEMSRQLAGGLVEKARERGLDTIGAARFTPDGARVGMTDTADLSAPWAKTAVADVGALAGQSLAQSSEHVARIDQQQAIAQARNAPAQAQAMPGPDDPAPRGPRLA
;
A
#
# COMPACT_ATOMS: atom_id res chain seq x y z
N MET A 1 1.42 -38.41 -24.12
CA MET A 1 2.08 -37.11 -23.92
C MET A 1 0.97 -36.07 -23.83
N ASN A 2 0.58 -35.70 -22.61
CA ASN A 2 -0.35 -34.59 -22.41
C ASN A 2 0.46 -33.32 -22.56
N ALA A 3 0.25 -32.58 -23.64
CA ALA A 3 0.80 -31.24 -23.79
C ALA A 3 0.27 -30.39 -22.63
N GLN A 4 1.18 -29.84 -21.82
CA GLN A 4 0.81 -28.75 -20.91
C GLN A 4 0.22 -27.62 -21.77
N PRO A 5 -0.93 -27.05 -21.41
CA PRO A 5 -1.39 -25.83 -22.06
C PRO A 5 -0.29 -24.78 -21.93
N GLY A 6 0.03 -24.08 -23.02
CA GLY A 6 1.02 -22.99 -22.99
C GLY A 6 0.64 -21.94 -21.95
N PRO A 7 1.57 -21.09 -21.49
CA PRO A 7 1.27 -20.04 -20.52
C PRO A 7 0.13 -19.17 -21.05
N ALA A 8 -0.98 -19.14 -20.31
CA ALA A 8 -2.14 -18.34 -20.67
C ALA A 8 -1.76 -16.85 -20.57
N THR A 9 -1.82 -16.14 -21.69
CA THR A 9 -1.67 -14.68 -21.74
C THR A 9 -2.90 -14.03 -21.14
N LEU A 10 -2.70 -13.01 -20.29
CA LEU A 10 -3.80 -12.19 -19.78
C LEU A 10 -4.59 -11.56 -20.94
N SER A 11 -5.91 -11.52 -20.78
CA SER A 11 -6.79 -10.76 -21.65
C SER A 11 -6.68 -9.25 -21.40
N ASP A 12 -7.08 -8.46 -22.38
CA ASP A 12 -7.15 -7.00 -22.26
C ASP A 12 -8.04 -6.55 -21.09
N ASP A 13 -9.15 -7.25 -20.84
CA ASP A 13 -10.02 -6.95 -19.71
C ASP A 13 -9.38 -7.33 -18.38
N GLU A 14 -8.57 -8.38 -18.30
CA GLU A 14 -7.79 -8.71 -17.09
C GLU A 14 -6.75 -7.63 -16.80
N LEU A 15 -6.11 -7.07 -17.83
CA LEU A 15 -5.22 -5.93 -17.68
C LEU A 15 -5.97 -4.67 -17.25
N ARG A 16 -7.12 -4.35 -17.88
CA ARG A 16 -7.95 -3.18 -17.49
C ARG A 16 -8.43 -3.29 -16.04
N ALA A 17 -8.93 -4.46 -15.64
CA ALA A 17 -9.37 -4.70 -14.28
C ALA A 17 -8.21 -4.58 -13.28
N THR A 18 -7.05 -5.14 -13.62
CA THR A 18 -5.85 -5.02 -12.78
C THR A 18 -5.43 -3.57 -12.61
N LEU A 19 -5.35 -2.80 -13.68
CA LEU A 19 -4.99 -1.38 -13.62
C LEU A 19 -6.03 -0.57 -12.84
N TYR A 20 -7.31 -0.77 -13.10
CA TYR A 20 -8.36 -0.01 -12.41
C TYR A 20 -8.45 -0.35 -10.92
N PHE A 21 -8.48 -1.62 -10.54
CA PHE A 21 -8.66 -2.04 -9.15
C PHE A 21 -7.36 -2.08 -8.34
N ALA A 22 -6.30 -2.69 -8.87
CA ALA A 22 -5.05 -2.85 -8.12
C ALA A 22 -4.22 -1.57 -8.10
N VAL A 23 -4.02 -0.93 -9.26
CA VAL A 23 -3.29 0.34 -9.32
C VAL A 23 -4.18 1.48 -8.87
N GLY A 24 -5.38 1.60 -9.42
CA GLY A 24 -6.31 2.66 -9.06
C GLY A 24 -6.89 2.51 -7.65
N VAL A 25 -7.90 1.64 -7.46
CA VAL A 25 -8.68 1.59 -6.21
C VAL A 25 -7.80 1.31 -4.99
N ALA A 26 -6.97 0.27 -5.04
CA ALA A 26 -6.20 -0.15 -3.88
C ALA A 26 -5.06 0.81 -3.52
N SER A 27 -4.42 1.45 -4.50
CA SER A 27 -3.26 2.29 -4.24
C SER A 27 -3.52 3.80 -4.25
N GLU A 28 -4.29 4.31 -5.20
CA GLU A 28 -4.42 5.76 -5.45
C GLU A 28 -5.79 6.30 -4.98
N GLY A 29 -6.86 5.58 -5.30
CA GLY A 29 -8.25 5.94 -5.02
C GLY A 29 -8.71 5.62 -3.59
N SER A 30 -7.86 4.99 -2.78
CA SER A 30 -8.15 4.70 -1.38
C SER A 30 -7.37 5.58 -0.42
N LEU A 31 -8.08 6.16 0.55
CA LEU A 31 -7.46 6.84 1.68
C LEU A 31 -7.87 6.15 2.97
N ARG A 32 -7.02 5.20 3.42
CA ARG A 32 -7.21 4.48 4.67
C ARG A 32 -8.60 3.83 4.74
N GLY A 33 -8.94 3.02 3.74
CA GLY A 33 -10.21 2.30 3.66
C GLY A 33 -11.41 3.08 3.14
N ARG A 34 -11.25 4.37 2.81
CA ARG A 34 -12.28 5.17 2.14
C ARG A 34 -12.06 5.19 0.64
N ASN A 35 -13.16 5.17 -0.11
CA ASN A 35 -13.15 5.59 -1.49
C ASN A 35 -13.12 7.12 -1.53
N VAL A 36 -12.05 7.69 -2.09
CA VAL A 36 -11.90 9.16 -2.23
C VAL A 36 -11.87 9.61 -3.68
N ALA A 37 -12.19 8.72 -4.62
CA ALA A 37 -12.17 9.02 -6.05
C ALA A 37 -13.10 10.19 -6.44
N TYR A 38 -14.20 10.37 -5.70
CA TYR A 38 -15.24 11.37 -5.97
C TYR A 38 -15.14 12.61 -5.07
N ASP A 39 -13.96 12.85 -4.51
CA ASP A 39 -13.64 14.05 -3.75
C ASP A 39 -12.46 14.78 -4.41
N LEU A 40 -12.49 16.10 -4.42
CA LEU A 40 -11.35 16.92 -4.83
C LEU A 40 -10.26 16.84 -3.74
N ALA A 41 -9.21 16.10 -4.04
CA ALA A 41 -8.11 15.79 -3.13
C ALA A 41 -6.91 16.71 -3.36
N PHE A 42 -6.30 17.16 -2.26
CA PHE A 42 -5.03 17.89 -2.29
C PHE A 42 -3.92 17.01 -1.70
N ALA A 43 -2.86 16.79 -2.46
CA ALA A 43 -1.70 16.03 -2.01
C ALA A 43 -0.80 16.92 -1.12
N GLY A 44 -1.23 17.15 0.12
CA GLY A 44 -0.53 18.01 1.06
C GLY A 44 -1.36 18.36 2.29
N TYR A 45 -1.02 19.48 2.93
CA TYR A 45 -1.76 20.03 4.06
C TYR A 45 -2.41 21.36 3.69
N ILE A 46 -3.64 21.54 4.15
CA ILE A 46 -4.34 22.81 4.12
C ILE A 46 -4.29 23.32 5.56
N HIS A 47 -3.51 24.36 5.79
CA HIS A 47 -3.20 24.85 7.12
C HIS A 47 -4.36 25.64 7.71
N ARG A 48 -4.49 25.52 9.03
CA ARG A 48 -5.28 26.45 9.84
C ARG A 48 -4.42 27.61 10.29
N GLU A 49 -5.05 28.74 10.60
CA GLU A 49 -4.35 29.87 11.20
C GLU A 49 -3.56 29.44 12.45
N GLY A 50 -2.27 29.75 12.49
CA GLY A 50 -1.40 29.40 13.62
C GLY A 50 -0.59 28.11 13.43
N ASP A 51 -0.86 27.32 12.39
CA ASP A 51 -0.08 26.13 12.09
C ASP A 51 1.38 26.46 11.73
N THR A 52 2.29 25.53 12.02
CA THR A 52 3.72 25.64 11.69
C THR A 52 4.15 24.54 10.72
N ALA A 53 5.19 24.81 9.92
CA ALA A 53 5.69 23.89 8.89
C ALA A 53 6.12 22.55 9.48
N ARG A 54 5.73 21.46 8.83
CA ARG A 54 6.01 20.11 9.33
C ARG A 54 7.40 19.59 8.96
N ARG A 55 8.07 20.20 7.98
CA ARG A 55 9.32 19.67 7.38
C ARG A 55 10.40 20.69 7.00
N GLU A 56 10.22 21.99 7.22
CA GLU A 56 11.24 23.02 6.95
C GLU A 56 11.61 23.84 8.21
N PRO A 57 12.77 24.53 8.25
CA PRO A 57 13.21 25.25 9.44
C PRO A 57 12.13 26.22 9.94
N ARG A 58 12.10 26.45 11.26
CA ARG A 58 11.18 27.36 11.97
C ARG A 58 11.14 28.81 11.42
N GLU A 59 12.01 29.15 10.47
CA GLU A 59 12.10 30.45 9.81
C GLU A 59 11.00 30.68 8.75
N ALA A 60 10.24 29.66 8.35
CA ALA A 60 9.19 29.78 7.32
C ALA A 60 7.92 30.56 7.76
N GLY A 61 7.86 31.06 9.00
CA GLY A 61 6.70 31.81 9.51
C GLY A 61 5.47 30.94 9.82
N VAL A 62 4.47 31.56 10.43
CA VAL A 62 3.18 30.96 10.80
C VAL A 62 2.28 30.90 9.56
N PHE A 63 1.71 29.74 9.27
CA PHE A 63 0.75 29.60 8.17
C PHE A 63 -0.56 30.34 8.49
N ARG A 64 -1.18 30.89 7.45
CA ARG A 64 -2.51 31.49 7.54
C ARG A 64 -3.57 30.46 7.15
N GLU A 65 -4.82 30.72 7.57
CA GLU A 65 -5.97 29.89 7.22
C GLU A 65 -6.04 29.64 5.71
N GLY A 66 -6.17 28.37 5.32
CA GLY A 66 -6.29 27.95 3.93
C GLY A 66 -4.99 27.96 3.14
N GLN A 67 -3.83 28.18 3.76
CA GLN A 67 -2.56 28.11 3.05
C GLN A 67 -2.14 26.66 2.79
N LEU A 68 -1.63 26.37 1.60
CA LEU A 68 -1.30 25.03 1.15
C LEU A 68 0.18 24.68 1.42
N GLU A 69 0.44 23.47 1.88
CA GLU A 69 1.77 22.84 1.96
C GLU A 69 1.74 21.52 1.15
N PRO A 70 2.11 21.55 -0.14
CA PRO A 70 2.07 20.37 -1.00
C PRO A 70 3.19 19.39 -0.67
N ILE A 71 2.91 18.11 -0.82
CA ILE A 71 3.89 17.03 -0.81
C ILE A 71 4.42 16.85 -2.25
N TYR A 72 5.73 16.91 -2.44
CA TYR A 72 6.37 16.86 -3.76
C TYR A 72 5.79 17.89 -4.73
N ASN A 73 5.73 17.61 -6.04
CA ASN A 73 5.23 18.55 -7.04
C ASN A 73 3.72 18.40 -7.31
N SER A 74 2.98 17.74 -6.42
CA SER A 74 1.57 17.41 -6.64
C SER A 74 0.65 18.60 -6.34
N GLY A 75 -0.48 18.63 -7.06
CA GLY A 75 -1.52 19.65 -6.93
C GLY A 75 -2.86 19.06 -6.50
N TYR A 76 -3.93 19.58 -7.09
CA TYR A 76 -5.28 19.06 -6.92
C TYR A 76 -5.55 17.87 -7.84
N SER A 77 -6.23 16.85 -7.32
CA SER A 77 -6.53 15.62 -8.04
C SER A 77 -7.93 15.07 -7.75
N ILE A 78 -8.40 14.21 -8.65
CA ILE A 78 -9.63 13.42 -8.53
C ILE A 78 -9.41 12.00 -9.07
N GLY A 79 -10.37 11.12 -8.83
CA GLY A 79 -10.44 9.83 -9.50
C GLY A 79 -9.66 8.71 -8.84
N THR A 80 -9.96 7.51 -9.31
CA THR A 80 -9.43 6.27 -8.79
C THR A 80 -7.96 6.10 -9.18
N LEU A 81 -7.54 6.63 -10.33
CA LEU A 81 -6.14 6.62 -10.79
C LEU A 81 -5.42 7.97 -10.59
N GLN A 82 -6.03 8.89 -9.83
CA GLN A 82 -5.51 10.22 -9.52
C GLN A 82 -5.13 11.05 -10.75
N THR A 83 -6.13 11.67 -11.37
CA THR A 83 -5.91 12.74 -12.35
C THR A 83 -5.44 14.00 -11.62
N ASP A 84 -4.13 14.25 -11.59
CA ASP A 84 -3.54 15.49 -11.06
C ASP A 84 -3.66 16.63 -12.09
N PHE A 85 -4.46 17.64 -11.79
CA PHE A 85 -4.74 18.74 -12.72
C PHE A 85 -3.55 19.65 -12.99
N GLY A 86 -2.58 19.71 -12.08
CA GLY A 86 -1.35 20.46 -12.30
C GLY A 86 -0.42 19.77 -13.27
N GLN A 87 -0.34 18.43 -13.19
CA GLN A 87 0.40 17.62 -14.17
C GLN A 87 -0.31 17.57 -15.53
N GLN A 88 -1.64 17.53 -15.54
CA GLN A 88 -2.47 17.47 -16.74
C GLN A 88 -2.87 18.85 -17.28
N ARG A 89 -2.23 19.94 -16.85
CA ARG A 89 -2.66 21.32 -17.16
C ARG A 89 -2.76 21.63 -18.66
N ASP A 90 -1.91 20.99 -19.47
CA ASP A 90 -1.82 21.15 -20.92
C ASP A 90 -2.55 20.02 -21.69
N ASP A 91 -3.13 19.03 -20.98
CA ASP A 91 -3.89 17.96 -21.60
C ASP A 91 -5.27 18.46 -22.05
N ALA A 92 -5.65 18.22 -23.30
CA ALA A 92 -6.90 18.73 -23.85
C ALA A 92 -8.17 18.13 -23.20
N ASN A 93 -8.06 16.94 -22.60
CA ASN A 93 -9.19 16.14 -22.11
C ASN A 93 -9.20 15.90 -20.60
N ARG A 94 -8.07 16.14 -19.91
CA ARG A 94 -7.88 15.83 -18.49
C ARG A 94 -7.50 17.02 -17.60
N ASN A 95 -7.41 18.22 -18.18
CA ASN A 95 -7.08 19.43 -17.43
C ASN A 95 -8.22 19.93 -16.52
N ALA A 96 -7.91 20.90 -15.67
CA ALA A 96 -8.88 21.52 -14.75
C ALA A 96 -10.12 22.13 -15.45
N ASP A 97 -9.97 22.68 -16.65
CA ASP A 97 -11.10 23.27 -17.38
C ASP A 97 -12.14 22.21 -17.75
N GLN A 98 -11.74 20.96 -18.00
CA GLN A 98 -12.70 19.89 -18.27
C GLN A 98 -13.58 19.59 -17.05
N LEU A 99 -13.01 19.59 -15.85
CA LEU A 99 -13.78 19.48 -14.60
C LEU A 99 -14.74 20.67 -14.45
N LEU A 100 -14.26 21.89 -14.62
CA LEU A 100 -15.06 23.10 -14.43
C LEU A 100 -16.18 23.23 -15.47
N ASN A 101 -15.95 22.80 -16.71
CA ASN A 101 -16.97 22.78 -17.76
C ASN A 101 -18.04 21.72 -17.49
N ALA A 102 -17.65 20.52 -17.04
CA ALA A 102 -18.60 19.49 -16.62
C ALA A 102 -19.43 19.97 -15.42
N TYR A 103 -18.78 20.57 -14.43
CA TYR A 103 -19.43 21.22 -13.30
C TYR A 103 -20.44 22.28 -13.73
N GLN A 104 -20.05 23.23 -14.59
CA GLN A 104 -20.93 24.31 -15.04
C GLN A 104 -22.14 23.80 -15.82
N THR A 105 -21.96 22.73 -16.60
CA THR A 105 -23.04 22.06 -17.32
C THR A 105 -24.05 21.47 -16.34
N TRP A 106 -23.56 20.74 -15.34
CA TRP A 106 -24.40 20.18 -14.27
C TRP A 106 -25.09 21.28 -13.46
N ALA A 107 -24.36 22.30 -13.00
CA ALA A 107 -24.87 23.37 -12.15
C ALA A 107 -25.93 24.26 -12.84
N ARG A 108 -25.95 24.29 -14.17
CA ARG A 108 -26.93 25.02 -14.99
C ARG A 108 -28.08 24.14 -15.49
N ALA A 109 -28.07 22.84 -15.16
CA ALA A 109 -29.12 21.93 -15.59
C ALA A 109 -30.48 22.33 -14.97
N PRO A 110 -31.60 22.07 -15.68
CA PRO A 110 -32.94 22.33 -15.13
C PRO A 110 -33.13 21.68 -13.76
N GLY A 111 -33.66 22.44 -12.80
CA GLY A 111 -33.88 21.97 -11.42
C GLY A 111 -32.73 22.28 -10.45
N GLN A 112 -31.56 22.70 -10.95
CA GLN A 112 -30.47 23.13 -10.07
C GLN A 112 -30.67 24.57 -9.55
N PRO A 113 -30.29 24.86 -8.29
CA PRO A 113 -30.25 26.22 -7.77
C PRO A 113 -29.29 27.11 -8.56
N ALA A 114 -29.75 28.29 -8.96
CA ALA A 114 -28.94 29.24 -9.77
C ALA A 114 -27.60 29.65 -9.12
N HIS A 115 -27.51 29.62 -7.78
CA HIS A 115 -26.28 29.97 -7.04
C HIS A 115 -25.18 28.90 -7.11
N LEU A 116 -25.47 27.71 -7.65
CA LEU A 116 -24.44 26.70 -7.89
C LEU A 116 -23.54 27.12 -9.05
N ALA A 117 -24.07 27.73 -10.11
CA ALA A 117 -23.26 28.12 -11.26
C ALA A 117 -22.18 29.15 -10.86
N LEU A 118 -20.92 28.88 -11.23
CA LEU A 118 -19.83 29.82 -11.04
C LEU A 118 -20.01 31.03 -11.95
N THR A 119 -19.76 32.21 -11.41
CA THR A 119 -19.51 33.42 -12.19
C THR A 119 -18.22 33.27 -13.02
N ALA A 120 -18.04 34.13 -14.02
CA ALA A 120 -16.82 34.10 -14.84
C ALA A 120 -15.54 34.33 -14.02
N ALA A 121 -15.62 35.17 -12.98
CA ALA A 121 -14.51 35.42 -12.06
C ALA A 121 -14.20 34.20 -11.19
N GLU A 122 -15.21 33.57 -10.59
CA GLU A 122 -15.03 32.33 -9.81
C GLU A 122 -14.48 31.20 -10.67
N TYR A 123 -14.95 31.06 -11.92
CA TYR A 123 -14.41 30.08 -12.86
C TYR A 123 -12.91 30.30 -13.10
N GLY A 124 -12.50 31.54 -13.42
CA GLY A 124 -11.10 31.87 -13.68
C GLY A 124 -10.22 31.56 -12.47
N GLN A 125 -10.64 32.00 -11.28
CA GLN A 125 -9.92 31.73 -10.03
C GLN A 125 -9.83 30.23 -9.72
N ALA A 126 -10.89 29.46 -9.94
CA ALA A 126 -10.88 28.02 -9.74
C ALA A 126 -9.94 27.32 -10.73
N SER A 127 -9.97 27.71 -12.00
CA SER A 127 -9.08 27.17 -13.04
C SER A 127 -7.62 27.39 -12.67
N ASP A 128 -7.27 28.63 -12.34
CA ASP A 128 -5.90 28.98 -11.96
C ASP A 128 -5.47 28.21 -10.71
N ALA A 129 -6.33 28.13 -9.69
CA ALA A 129 -6.02 27.42 -8.45
C ALA A 129 -5.80 25.91 -8.65
N LEU A 130 -6.62 25.26 -9.49
CA LEU A 130 -6.57 23.82 -9.77
C LEU A 130 -5.38 23.42 -10.63
N ARG A 131 -4.91 24.29 -11.53
CA ARG A 131 -3.79 24.02 -12.45
C ARG A 131 -2.41 24.13 -11.82
N ARG A 132 -2.31 24.60 -10.57
CA ARG A 132 -1.03 24.77 -9.90
C ARG A 132 -0.40 23.43 -9.55
N GLN A 133 0.91 23.33 -9.79
CA GLN A 133 1.76 22.26 -9.31
C GLN A 133 2.35 22.59 -7.93
N GLY A 134 2.84 21.58 -7.22
CA GLY A 134 3.38 21.76 -5.87
C GLY A 134 4.54 22.77 -5.78
N ASN A 135 5.37 22.89 -6.82
CA ASN A 135 6.44 23.90 -6.87
C ASN A 135 5.90 25.32 -7.04
N GLU A 136 4.80 25.51 -7.77
CA GLU A 136 4.16 26.81 -7.97
C GLU A 136 3.46 27.25 -6.67
N ILE A 137 2.84 26.30 -5.96
CA ILE A 137 2.25 26.53 -4.63
C ILE A 137 3.34 26.86 -3.59
N ARG A 138 4.51 26.20 -3.66
CA ARG A 138 5.66 26.44 -2.76
C ARG A 138 6.49 27.68 -3.09
N GLY A 139 6.29 28.32 -4.23
CA GLY A 139 7.11 29.44 -4.70
C GLY A 139 7.30 30.53 -3.64
N ASP A 140 8.26 31.43 -3.84
CA ASP A 140 8.56 32.49 -2.88
C ASP A 140 7.27 33.20 -2.45
N ARG A 141 6.91 33.02 -1.17
CA ARG A 141 5.64 33.44 -0.56
C ARG A 141 5.45 34.97 -0.57
N GLN A 142 6.44 35.73 -1.01
CA GLN A 142 6.34 37.18 -1.24
C GLN A 142 6.09 37.54 -2.71
N THR A 143 6.26 36.62 -3.65
CA THR A 143 6.19 36.86 -5.11
C THR A 143 5.17 35.99 -5.85
N VAL A 144 4.64 34.92 -5.26
CA VAL A 144 3.48 34.19 -5.84
C VAL A 144 2.22 35.06 -5.71
N ALA A 145 1.51 35.29 -6.81
CA ALA A 145 0.36 36.21 -6.88
C ALA A 145 -0.79 35.90 -5.91
N ASP A 146 -0.86 34.67 -5.40
CA ASP A 146 -1.88 34.17 -4.47
C ASP A 146 -1.30 33.59 -3.16
N ASN A 147 0.00 33.75 -2.88
CA ASN A 147 0.69 33.23 -1.68
C ASN A 147 0.48 31.73 -1.36
N GLY A 148 0.08 30.91 -2.34
CA GLY A 148 -0.15 29.47 -2.14
C GLY A 148 -1.42 29.13 -1.35
N TYR A 149 -2.48 29.93 -1.44
CA TYR A 149 -3.78 29.63 -0.80
C TYR A 149 -4.59 28.56 -1.54
N ASP A 150 -5.52 27.94 -0.81
CA ASP A 150 -6.52 26.99 -1.31
C ASP A 150 -7.45 27.60 -2.38
N LEU A 151 -8.33 26.80 -2.97
CA LEU A 151 -9.44 27.29 -3.80
C LEU A 151 -10.22 28.37 -3.04
N PRO A 152 -10.77 29.37 -3.77
CA PRO A 152 -11.64 30.37 -3.16
C PRO A 152 -12.77 29.72 -2.34
N ALA A 153 -13.11 30.37 -1.22
CA ALA A 153 -14.05 29.84 -0.24
C ALA A 153 -15.38 29.39 -0.89
N GLY A 154 -15.84 28.19 -0.51
CA GLY A 154 -17.09 27.59 -1.00
C GLY A 154 -17.05 27.04 -2.44
N ILE A 155 -16.00 27.27 -3.23
CA ILE A 155 -15.87 26.63 -4.55
C ILE A 155 -15.60 25.13 -4.39
N LYS A 156 -14.70 24.75 -3.48
CA LYS A 156 -14.37 23.35 -3.22
C LYS A 156 -15.58 22.52 -2.81
N ASP A 157 -16.44 23.05 -1.95
CA ASP A 157 -17.66 22.36 -1.51
C ASP A 157 -18.66 22.18 -2.64
N ARG A 158 -18.80 23.19 -3.50
CA ARG A 158 -19.62 23.13 -4.71
C ARG A 158 -19.09 22.07 -5.69
N LEU A 159 -17.79 22.04 -5.95
CA LEU A 159 -17.16 21.02 -6.78
C LEU A 159 -17.32 19.62 -6.20
N ASN A 160 -17.13 19.43 -4.89
CA ASN A 160 -17.37 18.15 -4.23
C ASN A 160 -18.83 17.72 -4.27
N THR A 161 -19.78 18.67 -4.24
CA THR A 161 -21.20 18.36 -4.41
C THR A 161 -21.47 17.81 -5.82
N PHE A 162 -20.88 18.42 -6.85
CA PHE A 162 -20.93 17.89 -8.21
C PHE A 162 -20.28 16.50 -8.30
N LEU A 163 -19.05 16.34 -7.79
CA LEU A 163 -18.28 15.09 -7.89
C LEU A 163 -19.02 13.89 -7.25
N ARG A 164 -19.86 14.14 -6.22
CA ARG A 164 -20.70 13.12 -5.58
C ARG A 164 -22.05 12.87 -6.26
N SER A 165 -22.43 13.68 -7.24
CA SER A 165 -23.62 13.43 -8.07
C SER A 165 -23.33 12.41 -9.17
N ASP A 166 -24.35 11.79 -9.75
CA ASP A 166 -24.17 10.83 -10.86
C ASP A 166 -23.41 11.43 -12.06
N ALA A 167 -23.63 12.72 -12.34
CA ALA A 167 -22.92 13.43 -13.40
C ALA A 167 -21.42 13.57 -13.07
N GLY A 168 -21.09 13.85 -11.81
CA GLY A 168 -19.71 13.94 -11.34
C GLY A 168 -19.02 12.59 -11.25
N ILE A 169 -19.71 11.56 -10.74
CA ILE A 169 -19.21 10.17 -10.71
C ILE A 169 -18.92 9.69 -12.14
N THR A 170 -19.83 9.95 -13.08
CA THR A 170 -19.61 9.66 -14.51
C THR A 170 -18.40 10.41 -15.06
N PHE A 171 -18.28 11.71 -14.78
CA PHE A 171 -17.13 12.50 -15.23
C PHE A 171 -15.81 11.92 -14.70
N VAL A 172 -15.73 11.64 -13.39
CA VAL A 172 -14.54 11.05 -12.76
C VAL A 172 -14.22 9.69 -13.39
N HIS A 173 -15.24 8.86 -13.58
CA HIS A 173 -15.08 7.55 -14.20
C HIS A 173 -14.54 7.66 -15.63
N ASP A 174 -15.05 8.58 -16.44
CA ASP A 174 -14.55 8.81 -17.79
C ASP A 174 -13.06 9.23 -17.80
N GLN A 175 -12.60 9.97 -16.77
CA GLN A 175 -11.18 10.27 -16.59
C GLN A 175 -10.37 9.03 -16.23
N ASP A 176 -10.86 8.19 -15.32
CA ASP A 176 -10.23 6.92 -14.97
C ASP A 176 -10.12 5.99 -16.20
N VAL A 177 -11.17 5.90 -17.02
CA VAL A 177 -11.16 5.11 -18.28
C VAL A 177 -10.10 5.62 -19.25
N ARG A 178 -10.00 6.95 -19.42
CA ARG A 178 -8.94 7.55 -20.26
C ARG A 178 -7.55 7.25 -19.71
N GLN A 179 -7.37 7.26 -18.39
CA GLN A 179 -6.09 6.94 -17.77
C GLN A 179 -5.72 5.47 -17.96
N VAL A 180 -6.65 4.53 -17.80
CA VAL A 180 -6.41 3.10 -18.12
C VAL A 180 -6.05 2.95 -19.59
N GLY A 181 -6.78 3.61 -20.49
CA GLY A 181 -6.46 3.61 -21.92
C GLY A 181 -5.06 4.16 -22.23
N HIS A 182 -4.64 5.21 -21.52
CA HIS A 182 -3.30 5.76 -21.65
C HIS A 182 -2.22 4.78 -21.17
N LEU A 183 -2.42 4.08 -20.05
CA LEU A 183 -1.47 3.10 -19.53
C LEU A 183 -1.36 1.84 -20.42
N LEU A 184 -2.40 1.54 -21.20
CA LEU A 184 -2.46 0.40 -22.15
C LEU A 184 -2.28 0.81 -23.62
N ARG A 185 -1.85 2.04 -23.90
CA ARG A 185 -1.56 2.52 -25.25
C ARG A 185 -0.51 1.64 -25.92
N GLU A 186 -0.56 1.50 -27.24
CA GLU A 186 0.28 0.57 -28.01
C GLU A 186 1.79 0.78 -27.80
N ASP A 187 2.24 2.02 -27.68
CA ASP A 187 3.62 2.41 -27.41
C ASP A 187 3.94 2.56 -25.91
N GLY A 188 2.98 2.21 -25.05
CA GLY A 188 3.02 2.35 -23.61
C GLY A 188 3.84 1.28 -22.90
N ALA A 189 4.12 1.54 -21.63
CA ALA A 189 5.00 0.69 -20.82
C ALA A 189 4.47 -0.75 -20.68
N VAL A 190 3.17 -0.93 -20.46
CA VAL A 190 2.56 -2.26 -20.30
C VAL A 190 2.64 -3.06 -21.60
N ARG A 191 2.25 -2.48 -22.73
CA ARG A 191 2.30 -3.17 -24.04
C ARG A 191 3.71 -3.58 -24.42
N ARG A 192 4.67 -2.70 -24.19
CA ARG A 192 6.09 -3.02 -24.42
C ARG A 192 6.62 -4.11 -23.48
N LEU A 193 6.15 -4.18 -22.24
CA LEU A 193 6.47 -5.28 -21.33
C LEU A 193 5.93 -6.62 -21.88
N GLU A 194 4.71 -6.66 -22.42
CA GLU A 194 4.10 -7.87 -23.00
C GLU A 194 4.93 -8.47 -24.15
N ASP A 195 5.74 -7.65 -24.82
CA ASP A 195 6.63 -8.08 -25.88
C ASP A 195 7.93 -8.74 -25.41
N THR A 196 8.23 -8.65 -24.11
CA THR A 196 9.48 -9.18 -23.56
C THR A 196 9.42 -10.69 -23.32
N ALA A 197 10.57 -11.35 -23.42
CA ALA A 197 10.69 -12.77 -23.07
C ALA A 197 10.37 -13.03 -21.58
N LEU A 198 10.73 -12.09 -20.70
CA LEU A 198 10.41 -12.16 -19.27
C LEU A 198 8.90 -12.29 -19.04
N TYR A 199 8.09 -11.45 -19.70
CA TYR A 199 6.64 -11.48 -19.55
C TYR A 199 6.00 -12.72 -20.20
N ARG A 200 6.39 -13.03 -21.44
CA ARG A 200 5.78 -14.14 -22.20
C ARG A 200 6.07 -15.51 -21.60
N ASN A 201 7.18 -15.66 -20.88
CA ASN A 201 7.55 -16.92 -20.22
C ASN A 201 7.02 -17.03 -18.78
N ALA A 202 6.40 -15.99 -18.25
CA ALA A 202 5.91 -15.96 -16.87
C ALA A 202 4.54 -16.61 -16.72
N THR A 203 4.18 -16.95 -15.49
CA THR A 203 2.81 -17.35 -15.14
C THR A 203 1.86 -16.17 -15.31
N ALA A 204 0.57 -16.41 -15.50
CA ALA A 204 -0.42 -15.33 -15.58
C ALA A 204 -0.45 -14.46 -14.31
N ASP A 205 -0.19 -15.03 -13.14
CA ASP A 205 -0.12 -14.28 -11.88
C ASP A 205 1.13 -13.37 -11.85
N ASP A 206 2.27 -13.86 -12.35
CA ASP A 206 3.48 -13.04 -12.47
C ASP A 206 3.34 -11.99 -13.57
N GLN A 207 2.66 -12.29 -14.68
CA GLN A 207 2.27 -11.30 -15.68
C GLN A 207 1.45 -10.16 -15.05
N LEU A 208 0.50 -10.50 -14.18
CA LEU A 208 -0.33 -9.53 -13.47
C LEU A 208 0.51 -8.66 -12.53
N ARG A 209 1.43 -9.27 -11.75
CA ARG A 209 2.36 -8.55 -10.88
C ARG A 209 3.28 -7.62 -11.68
N MET A 210 3.85 -8.10 -12.79
CA MET A 210 4.74 -7.30 -13.63
C MET A 210 4.01 -6.14 -14.30
N ALA A 211 2.81 -6.38 -14.86
CA ALA A 211 1.95 -5.34 -15.41
C ALA A 211 1.59 -4.29 -14.36
N THR A 212 1.28 -4.72 -13.13
CA THR A 212 1.01 -3.82 -11.99
C THR A 212 2.20 -2.92 -11.68
N VAL A 213 3.41 -3.49 -11.58
CA VAL A 213 4.64 -2.74 -11.28
C VAL A 213 4.93 -1.71 -12.38
N VAL A 214 4.83 -2.10 -13.64
CA VAL A 214 5.13 -1.24 -14.79
C VAL A 214 4.07 -0.16 -14.98
N ALA A 215 2.78 -0.50 -14.86
CA ALA A 215 1.69 0.47 -14.92
C ALA A 215 1.79 1.49 -13.79
N LYS A 216 2.13 1.05 -12.57
CA LYS A 216 2.34 1.97 -11.44
C LYS A 216 3.51 2.92 -11.68
N LEU A 217 4.60 2.44 -12.28
CA LEU A 217 5.75 3.27 -12.63
C LEU A 217 5.41 4.31 -13.70
N ASP A 218 4.67 3.94 -14.75
CA ASP A 218 4.19 4.89 -15.78
C ASP A 218 3.20 5.90 -15.19
N ASN A 219 2.28 5.45 -14.31
CA ASN A 219 1.30 6.33 -13.67
C ASN A 219 1.96 7.42 -12.80
N GLN A 220 3.02 7.09 -12.08
CA GLN A 220 3.64 7.98 -11.09
C GLN A 220 4.71 8.91 -11.66
N ASP A 221 5.42 8.51 -12.71
CA ASP A 221 6.59 9.24 -13.20
C ASP A 221 6.64 9.39 -14.72
N GLY A 222 5.56 8.96 -15.41
CA GLY A 222 5.48 8.94 -16.86
C GLY A 222 6.71 8.29 -17.50
N GLU A 223 7.14 8.85 -18.64
CA GLU A 223 8.26 8.31 -19.43
C GLU A 223 9.64 8.53 -18.82
N ARG A 224 9.74 9.09 -17.61
CA ARG A 224 11.04 9.42 -17.01
C ARG A 224 11.85 8.17 -16.66
N ASN A 225 11.20 7.12 -16.13
CA ASN A 225 11.91 5.94 -15.61
C ASN A 225 11.58 4.64 -16.34
N TRP A 226 10.32 4.38 -16.71
CA TRP A 226 9.95 3.09 -17.29
C TRP A 226 10.71 2.74 -18.59
N PRO A 227 11.07 3.67 -19.51
CA PRO A 227 11.78 3.29 -20.72
C PRO A 227 13.16 2.70 -20.44
N ARG A 228 13.84 3.19 -19.39
CA ARG A 228 15.14 2.66 -18.95
C ARG A 228 14.99 1.29 -18.30
N VAL A 229 13.93 1.08 -17.52
CA VAL A 229 13.64 -0.21 -16.90
C VAL A 229 13.33 -1.25 -17.97
N LEU A 230 12.44 -0.96 -18.93
CA LEU A 230 12.09 -1.92 -19.99
C LEU A 230 13.25 -2.23 -20.93
N ARG A 231 14.13 -1.27 -21.25
CA ARG A 231 15.37 -1.58 -21.99
C ARG A 231 16.26 -2.59 -21.27
N ARG A 232 16.27 -2.59 -19.93
CA ARG A 232 17.00 -3.56 -19.13
C ARG A 232 16.30 -4.92 -19.08
N VAL A 233 14.98 -4.96 -19.20
CA VAL A 233 14.24 -6.22 -19.38
C VAL A 233 14.55 -6.82 -20.76
N GLU A 234 14.48 -5.99 -21.80
CA GLU A 234 14.71 -6.40 -23.19
C GLU A 234 16.11 -6.96 -23.43
N ASN A 235 17.13 -6.40 -22.78
CA ASN A 235 18.51 -6.87 -22.92
C ASN A 235 18.89 -7.96 -21.90
N GLY A 236 17.95 -8.43 -21.08
CA GLY A 236 18.16 -9.49 -20.09
C GLY A 236 18.89 -9.06 -18.82
N ALA A 237 19.14 -7.77 -18.59
CA ALA A 237 19.71 -7.26 -17.34
C ALA A 237 18.69 -7.21 -16.18
N ILE A 238 17.40 -7.38 -16.49
CA ILE A 238 16.31 -7.67 -15.56
C ILE A 238 15.61 -8.89 -16.13
N ASP A 239 15.76 -10.05 -15.49
CA ASP A 239 15.26 -11.34 -15.96
C ASP A 239 14.32 -12.03 -14.97
N SER A 240 13.91 -11.32 -13.92
CA SER A 240 12.97 -11.80 -12.92
C SER A 240 11.98 -10.71 -12.46
N LEU A 241 10.85 -11.14 -11.90
CA LEU A 241 9.89 -10.23 -11.25
C LEU A 241 10.54 -9.46 -10.08
N GLU A 242 11.42 -10.10 -9.32
CA GLU A 242 12.10 -9.46 -8.18
C GLU A 242 13.09 -8.38 -8.66
N ASP A 243 13.81 -8.61 -9.74
CA ASP A 243 14.68 -7.60 -10.35
C ASP A 243 13.87 -6.43 -10.93
N LEU A 244 12.70 -6.72 -11.51
CA LEU A 244 11.79 -5.68 -12.00
C LEU A 244 11.28 -4.82 -10.83
N LYS A 245 10.88 -5.43 -9.72
CA LYS A 245 10.50 -4.72 -8.49
C LYS A 245 11.68 -3.89 -7.98
N ALA A 246 12.87 -4.45 -7.88
CA ALA A 246 14.07 -3.77 -7.38
C ALA A 246 14.52 -2.60 -8.28
N ALA A 247 14.19 -2.63 -9.57
CA ALA A 247 14.49 -1.55 -10.50
C ALA A 247 13.60 -0.31 -10.34
N VAL A 248 12.48 -0.40 -9.59
CA VAL A 248 11.62 0.74 -9.26
C VAL A 248 12.37 1.71 -8.33
N PRO A 249 12.39 3.02 -8.63
CA PRO A 249 13.03 4.02 -7.78
C PRO A 249 12.56 3.94 -6.32
N GLN A 250 13.49 4.14 -5.37
CA GLN A 250 13.23 3.96 -3.94
C GLN A 250 12.02 4.76 -3.44
N HIS A 251 11.84 5.99 -3.93
CA HIS A 251 10.73 6.86 -3.53
C HIS A 251 9.35 6.38 -4.00
N LEU A 252 9.27 5.46 -4.97
CA LEU A 252 8.04 4.86 -5.49
C LEU A 252 7.79 3.43 -4.98
N GLN A 253 8.69 2.87 -4.16
CA GLN A 253 8.57 1.49 -3.70
C GLN A 253 7.32 1.27 -2.83
N GLY A 254 6.97 2.25 -1.99
CA GLY A 254 5.75 2.19 -1.18
C GLY A 254 4.48 2.12 -2.05
N ASP A 255 4.44 2.92 -3.11
CA ASP A 255 3.30 2.98 -4.02
C ASP A 255 3.22 1.71 -4.90
N ARG A 256 4.38 1.18 -5.33
CA ARG A 256 4.48 -0.15 -5.96
C ARG A 256 3.93 -1.24 -5.06
N ASP A 257 4.33 -1.28 -3.79
CA ASP A 257 3.93 -2.33 -2.86
C ASP A 257 2.44 -2.26 -2.49
N ASN A 258 1.87 -1.04 -2.43
CA ASN A 258 0.43 -0.84 -2.32
C ASN A 258 -0.32 -1.42 -3.52
N ALA A 259 0.13 -1.12 -4.75
CA ALA A 259 -0.49 -1.66 -5.95
C ALA A 259 -0.36 -3.20 -6.04
N LEU A 260 0.80 -3.75 -5.65
CA LEU A 260 1.01 -5.20 -5.59
C LEU A 260 0.09 -5.89 -4.58
N ARG A 261 -0.26 -5.26 -3.44
CA ARG A 261 -1.29 -5.81 -2.54
C ARG A 261 -2.65 -5.93 -3.23
N GLY A 262 -3.01 -4.96 -4.08
CA GLY A 262 -4.18 -5.04 -4.93
C GLY A 262 -4.08 -6.17 -5.95
N ALA A 263 -2.92 -6.33 -6.59
CA ALA A 263 -2.68 -7.41 -7.56
C ALA A 263 -2.89 -8.80 -6.94
N GLU A 264 -2.42 -9.00 -5.71
CA GLU A 264 -2.65 -10.25 -4.97
C GLU A 264 -4.14 -10.53 -4.71
N LEU A 265 -4.97 -9.49 -4.54
CA LEU A 265 -6.42 -9.65 -4.44
C LEU A 265 -7.05 -10.01 -5.80
N VAL A 266 -6.57 -9.44 -6.91
CA VAL A 266 -7.02 -9.86 -8.25
C VAL A 266 -6.70 -11.33 -8.48
N ILE A 267 -5.48 -11.77 -8.13
CA ILE A 267 -5.06 -13.17 -8.24
C ILE A 267 -5.98 -14.08 -7.41
N ALA A 268 -6.31 -13.68 -6.18
CA ALA A 268 -7.24 -14.45 -5.33
C ALA A 268 -8.64 -14.54 -5.94
N LEU A 269 -9.20 -13.43 -6.47
CA LEU A 269 -10.52 -13.43 -7.11
C LEU A 269 -10.54 -14.26 -8.41
N ARG A 270 -9.48 -14.19 -9.20
CA ARG A 270 -9.29 -14.98 -10.42
C ARG A 270 -9.19 -16.49 -10.12
N GLY A 271 -8.52 -16.84 -9.02
CA GLY A 271 -8.35 -18.21 -8.54
C GLY A 271 -9.48 -18.73 -7.65
N ALA A 272 -10.52 -17.93 -7.39
CA ALA A 272 -11.59 -18.27 -6.46
C ALA A 272 -12.29 -19.58 -6.85
N ALA A 273 -12.62 -20.38 -5.84
CA ALA A 273 -13.23 -21.69 -6.02
C ALA A 273 -14.63 -21.61 -6.65
N ALA A 274 -15.08 -22.69 -7.28
CA ALA A 274 -16.30 -22.69 -8.09
C ALA A 274 -17.59 -22.31 -7.33
N ASP A 275 -17.60 -22.54 -6.02
CA ASP A 275 -18.65 -22.30 -5.02
C ASP A 275 -18.37 -21.06 -4.15
N ASN A 276 -17.29 -20.31 -4.41
CA ASN A 276 -17.08 -19.00 -3.81
C ASN A 276 -18.00 -17.99 -4.54
N PRO A 277 -18.95 -17.34 -3.85
CA PRO A 277 -19.86 -16.39 -4.51
C PRO A 277 -19.13 -15.19 -5.14
N LEU A 278 -17.91 -14.87 -4.67
CA LEU A 278 -17.11 -13.80 -5.26
C LEU A 278 -16.52 -14.19 -6.63
N ARG A 279 -16.47 -15.48 -6.97
CA ARG A 279 -16.04 -15.92 -8.31
C ARG A 279 -17.01 -15.42 -9.39
N ASP A 280 -18.30 -15.58 -9.16
CA ASP A 280 -19.33 -15.11 -10.09
C ASP A 280 -19.39 -13.58 -10.10
N ALA A 281 -19.33 -12.94 -8.93
CA ALA A 281 -19.23 -11.48 -8.84
C ALA A 281 -18.02 -10.93 -9.61
N TRP A 282 -16.85 -11.56 -9.47
CA TRP A 282 -15.65 -11.16 -10.19
C TRP A 282 -15.78 -11.37 -11.69
N ARG A 283 -16.36 -12.50 -12.14
CA ARG A 283 -16.64 -12.75 -13.55
C ARG A 283 -17.55 -11.66 -14.14
N ASP A 284 -18.58 -11.26 -13.40
CA ASP A 284 -19.57 -10.29 -13.87
C ASP A 284 -18.98 -8.86 -13.92
N VAL A 285 -18.09 -8.52 -12.98
CA VAL A 285 -17.24 -7.30 -13.04
C VAL A 285 -16.28 -7.38 -14.24
N MET A 286 -15.63 -8.52 -14.45
CA MET A 286 -14.66 -8.74 -15.52
C MET A 286 -15.25 -8.66 -16.94
N ALA A 287 -16.56 -8.85 -17.09
CA ALA A 287 -17.21 -8.70 -18.39
C ALA A 287 -17.25 -7.23 -18.87
N ASP A 288 -17.18 -6.27 -17.95
CA ASP A 288 -16.89 -4.86 -18.26
C ASP A 288 -16.21 -4.21 -17.03
N PRO A 289 -14.87 -4.33 -16.89
CA PRO A 289 -14.17 -3.88 -15.69
C PRO A 289 -14.17 -2.35 -15.54
N LEU A 290 -14.57 -1.63 -16.59
CA LEU A 290 -14.66 -0.19 -16.66
C LEU A 290 -16.12 0.27 -16.84
N VAL A 291 -17.09 -0.52 -16.36
CA VAL A 291 -18.51 -0.14 -16.35
C VAL A 291 -18.72 1.15 -15.55
N ASN A 292 -19.57 2.04 -16.05
CA ASN A 292 -19.89 3.29 -15.34
C ASN A 292 -20.62 2.98 -14.03
N PRO A 293 -20.09 3.40 -12.85
CA PRO A 293 -20.67 3.10 -11.55
C PRO A 293 -22.11 3.61 -11.33
N THR A 294 -22.56 4.58 -12.13
CA THR A 294 -23.93 5.14 -12.07
C THR A 294 -24.95 4.38 -12.89
N ARG A 295 -24.54 3.28 -13.52
CA ARG A 295 -25.39 2.47 -14.42
C ARG A 295 -25.39 0.99 -14.06
N LEU A 296 -24.86 0.62 -12.90
CA LEU A 296 -24.70 -0.78 -12.49
C LEU A 296 -26.06 -1.49 -12.32
N ASP A 297 -27.10 -0.74 -11.94
CA ASP A 297 -28.48 -1.22 -11.77
C ASP A 297 -29.28 -1.30 -13.09
N GLN A 298 -28.69 -0.87 -14.21
CA GLN A 298 -29.35 -0.80 -15.51
C GLN A 298 -29.04 -2.01 -16.40
N ASP A 299 -28.28 -3.00 -15.91
CA ASP A 299 -27.95 -4.21 -16.66
C ASP A 299 -28.95 -5.35 -16.39
N PRO A 300 -29.90 -5.63 -17.29
CA PRO A 300 -30.87 -6.69 -17.10
C PRO A 300 -30.27 -8.11 -17.18
N ALA A 301 -29.08 -8.26 -17.77
CA ALA A 301 -28.38 -9.54 -17.84
C ALA A 301 -27.61 -9.86 -16.56
N ARG A 302 -27.26 -8.84 -15.77
CA ARG A 302 -26.53 -8.96 -14.50
C ARG A 302 -27.28 -8.19 -13.39
N PRO A 303 -28.40 -8.74 -12.88
CA PRO A 303 -29.31 -8.03 -11.95
C PRO A 303 -28.71 -7.72 -10.56
N HIS A 304 -27.51 -8.21 -10.27
CA HIS A 304 -26.79 -7.98 -9.01
C HIS A 304 -25.47 -7.23 -9.21
N LEU A 305 -25.24 -6.69 -10.41
CA LEU A 305 -23.96 -6.06 -10.77
C LEU A 305 -23.62 -4.89 -9.85
N ASP A 306 -24.61 -4.15 -9.35
CA ASP A 306 -24.41 -3.08 -8.37
C ASP A 306 -23.80 -3.58 -7.06
N ALA A 307 -24.37 -4.64 -6.49
CA ALA A 307 -23.93 -5.25 -5.24
C ALA A 307 -22.60 -5.98 -5.41
N GLU A 308 -22.41 -6.68 -6.53
CA GLU A 308 -21.20 -7.41 -6.90
C GLU A 308 -20.03 -6.45 -7.11
N TYR A 309 -20.20 -5.42 -7.94
CA TYR A 309 -19.17 -4.42 -8.23
C TYR A 309 -18.81 -3.64 -6.96
N SER A 310 -19.81 -3.20 -6.18
CA SER A 310 -19.58 -2.49 -4.93
C SER A 310 -18.83 -3.35 -3.91
N THR A 311 -19.16 -4.64 -3.84
CA THR A 311 -18.47 -5.61 -2.98
C THR A 311 -17.02 -5.80 -3.40
N VAL A 312 -16.77 -6.08 -4.68
CA VAL A 312 -15.42 -6.21 -5.23
C VAL A 312 -14.62 -4.93 -4.94
N LYS A 313 -15.15 -3.76 -5.30
CA LYS A 313 -14.48 -2.47 -5.08
C LYS A 313 -14.14 -2.22 -3.60
N ASN A 314 -15.05 -2.55 -2.69
CA ASN A 314 -14.80 -2.41 -1.24
C ASN A 314 -13.65 -3.29 -0.75
N LEU A 315 -13.49 -4.51 -1.27
CA LEU A 315 -12.36 -5.38 -0.90
C LEU A 315 -11.02 -4.75 -1.28
N PHE A 316 -10.95 -4.03 -2.41
CA PHE A 316 -9.76 -3.30 -2.83
C PHE A 316 -9.43 -2.09 -1.96
N LEU A 317 -10.38 -1.57 -1.16
CA LEU A 317 -10.08 -0.52 -0.17
C LEU A 317 -9.29 -1.04 1.05
N ALA A 318 -9.24 -2.37 1.23
CA ALA A 318 -8.47 -3.05 2.26
C ALA A 318 -7.88 -4.37 1.70
N PRO A 319 -6.98 -4.30 0.70
CA PRO A 319 -6.69 -5.43 -0.19
C PRO A 319 -6.09 -6.64 0.51
N VAL A 320 -5.30 -6.43 1.56
CA VAL A 320 -4.74 -7.53 2.38
C VAL A 320 -5.85 -8.29 3.10
N GLN A 321 -6.78 -7.56 3.73
CA GLN A 321 -7.91 -8.16 4.42
C GLN A 321 -8.93 -8.73 3.45
N GLY A 322 -9.13 -8.07 2.30
CA GLY A 322 -9.98 -8.55 1.21
C GLY A 322 -9.50 -9.89 0.64
N ARG A 323 -8.19 -10.07 0.43
CA ARG A 323 -7.63 -11.36 0.01
C ARG A 323 -7.95 -12.46 1.02
N ALA A 324 -7.69 -12.18 2.29
CA ALA A 324 -7.93 -13.14 3.36
C ALA A 324 -9.43 -13.43 3.59
N PHE A 325 -10.31 -12.55 3.10
CA PHE A 325 -11.76 -12.75 3.04
C PHE A 325 -12.15 -13.69 1.89
N VAL A 326 -11.57 -13.52 0.69
CA VAL A 326 -11.73 -14.45 -0.44
C VAL A 326 -11.26 -15.86 -0.04
N GLU A 327 -10.09 -15.97 0.57
CA GLU A 327 -9.52 -17.25 1.03
C GLU A 327 -10.42 -17.95 2.07
N ALA A 328 -11.09 -17.19 2.94
CA ALA A 328 -12.03 -17.76 3.91
C ALA A 328 -13.28 -18.34 3.23
N LEU A 329 -13.80 -17.65 2.20
CA LEU A 329 -14.91 -18.15 1.37
C LEU A 329 -14.49 -19.38 0.55
N ASP A 330 -13.26 -19.41 0.04
CA ASP A 330 -12.70 -20.57 -0.68
C ASP A 330 -12.54 -21.80 0.20
N ALA A 331 -12.31 -21.64 1.50
CA ALA A 331 -12.32 -22.75 2.45
C ALA A 331 -13.75 -23.17 2.86
N GLY A 332 -14.77 -22.36 2.51
CA GLY A 332 -16.10 -22.45 3.12
C GLY A 332 -16.02 -22.34 4.64
N GLY A 333 -15.14 -21.48 5.14
CA GLY A 333 -14.79 -21.34 6.55
C GLY A 333 -15.58 -20.24 7.26
N ALA A 334 -15.07 -19.81 8.40
CA ALA A 334 -15.64 -18.71 9.17
C ALA A 334 -14.58 -17.63 9.43
N ARG A 335 -14.97 -16.36 9.28
CA ARG A 335 -14.11 -15.20 9.52
C ARG A 335 -14.94 -14.06 10.08
N ALA A 336 -14.48 -13.42 11.15
CA ALA A 336 -15.09 -12.19 11.67
C ALA A 336 -13.99 -11.15 11.85
N GLN A 337 -14.05 -10.06 11.09
CA GLN A 337 -13.03 -9.02 11.15
C GLN A 337 -13.62 -7.62 11.01
N ASP A 338 -13.34 -6.78 12.00
CA ASP A 338 -13.41 -5.33 11.87
C ASP A 338 -12.03 -4.81 11.46
N VAL A 339 -11.98 -4.08 10.34
CA VAL A 339 -10.76 -3.44 9.86
C VAL A 339 -10.75 -1.99 10.35
N ARG A 340 -9.79 -1.71 11.24
CA ARG A 340 -9.56 -0.37 11.78
C ARG A 340 -8.51 0.35 10.96
N PHE A 341 -8.75 1.63 10.72
CA PHE A 341 -7.85 2.47 9.95
C PHE A 341 -7.28 3.58 10.85
N GLN A 342 -5.95 3.78 10.80
CA GLN A 342 -5.27 4.75 11.64
C GLN A 342 -5.83 6.17 11.41
N GLY A 343 -6.18 6.87 12.49
CA GLY A 343 -6.74 8.23 12.43
C GLY A 343 -8.17 8.31 11.87
N ALA A 344 -8.84 7.18 11.63
CA ALA A 344 -10.29 7.18 11.43
C ALA A 344 -11.01 7.40 12.79
N PRO A 345 -12.16 8.09 12.81
CA PRO A 345 -12.95 8.23 14.03
C PRO A 345 -13.41 6.86 14.57
N ALA A 346 -13.65 6.78 15.88
CA ALA A 346 -14.20 5.57 16.48
C ALA A 346 -15.54 5.19 15.82
N GLY A 347 -15.70 3.91 15.48
CA GLY A 347 -16.89 3.39 14.79
C GLY A 347 -16.80 3.38 13.26
N HIS A 348 -15.83 4.08 12.66
CA HIS A 348 -15.58 4.03 11.22
C HIS A 348 -14.62 2.89 10.89
N THR A 349 -15.16 1.68 10.81
CA THR A 349 -14.43 0.45 10.47
C THR A 349 -15.05 -0.19 9.23
N ALA A 350 -14.23 -0.81 8.39
CA ALA A 350 -14.74 -1.77 7.44
C ALA A 350 -15.04 -3.09 8.16
N GLY A 351 -16.01 -3.85 7.67
CA GLY A 351 -16.38 -5.16 8.21
C GLY A 351 -16.25 -6.24 7.15
N LEU A 352 -15.70 -7.38 7.53
CA LEU A 352 -15.47 -8.53 6.67
C LEU A 352 -15.84 -9.80 7.44
N TYR A 353 -17.04 -10.32 7.19
CA TYR A 353 -17.62 -11.45 7.91
C TYR A 353 -18.03 -12.56 6.96
N VAL A 354 -17.61 -13.79 7.25
CA VAL A 354 -17.84 -15.00 6.45
C VAL A 354 -18.34 -16.11 7.34
N SER A 355 -19.32 -16.88 6.87
CA SER A 355 -19.75 -18.16 7.44
C SER A 355 -20.14 -19.13 6.32
N GLY A 356 -19.29 -20.11 6.05
CA GLY A 356 -19.47 -20.99 4.89
C GLY A 356 -19.31 -20.21 3.59
N HIS A 357 -20.39 -20.14 2.81
CA HIS A 357 -20.48 -19.34 1.58
C HIS A 357 -21.19 -18.00 1.79
N ASP A 358 -21.79 -17.79 2.96
CA ASP A 358 -22.49 -16.55 3.26
C ASP A 358 -21.51 -15.51 3.76
N PHE A 359 -21.76 -14.24 3.42
CA PHE A 359 -20.93 -13.16 3.89
C PHE A 359 -21.68 -11.85 4.11
N VAL A 360 -21.05 -11.00 4.92
CA VAL A 360 -21.43 -9.61 5.16
C VAL A 360 -20.18 -8.76 5.09
N GLN A 361 -20.18 -7.71 4.26
CA GLN A 361 -19.09 -6.74 4.23
C GLN A 361 -19.58 -5.30 4.11
N TRP A 362 -18.80 -4.37 4.63
CA TRP A 362 -18.97 -2.92 4.40
C TRP A 362 -17.61 -2.21 4.42
N ASN A 363 -17.51 -1.08 3.74
CA ASN A 363 -16.30 -0.25 3.75
C ASN A 363 -16.25 0.67 4.99
N ARG A 364 -15.18 1.47 5.12
CA ARG A 364 -15.00 2.36 6.27
C ARG A 364 -16.11 3.38 6.45
N ASP A 365 -16.74 3.82 5.35
CA ASP A 365 -17.81 4.81 5.39
C ASP A 365 -19.17 4.18 5.75
N GLY A 366 -19.24 2.84 5.82
CA GLY A 366 -20.37 2.08 6.33
C GLY A 366 -21.21 1.41 5.25
N HIS A 367 -20.95 1.72 3.98
CA HIS A 367 -21.71 1.16 2.85
C HIS A 367 -21.24 -0.26 2.52
N GLY A 368 -22.18 -1.18 2.38
CA GLY A 368 -21.87 -2.60 2.22
C GLY A 368 -22.98 -3.46 1.65
N HIS A 369 -22.69 -4.75 1.56
CA HIS A 369 -23.62 -5.77 1.09
C HIS A 369 -23.48 -7.06 1.91
N ALA A 370 -24.58 -7.78 2.03
CA ALA A 370 -24.64 -9.15 2.47
C ALA A 370 -25.00 -10.06 1.29
N ASN A 371 -24.39 -11.23 1.22
CA ASN A 371 -24.84 -12.33 0.38
C ASN A 371 -25.16 -13.51 1.30
N ILE A 372 -26.46 -13.77 1.50
CA ILE A 372 -26.95 -14.82 2.41
C ILE A 372 -27.79 -15.81 1.59
N GLY A 373 -27.35 -17.07 1.52
CA GLY A 373 -27.98 -18.09 0.70
C GLY A 373 -28.08 -17.70 -0.78
N GLY A 374 -27.08 -16.98 -1.30
CA GLY A 374 -27.06 -16.46 -2.67
C GLY A 374 -27.90 -15.20 -2.90
N ARG A 375 -28.53 -14.64 -1.86
CA ARG A 375 -29.34 -13.41 -1.99
C ARG A 375 -28.52 -12.19 -1.59
N TRP A 376 -28.39 -11.26 -2.52
CA TRP A 376 -27.76 -9.96 -2.30
C TRP A 376 -28.70 -8.99 -1.57
N GLN A 377 -28.16 -8.30 -0.58
CA GLN A 377 -28.86 -7.24 0.16
C GLN A 377 -27.89 -6.13 0.52
N ALA A 378 -28.21 -4.88 0.14
CA ALA A 378 -27.48 -3.70 0.60
C ALA A 378 -27.62 -3.54 2.12
N ILE A 379 -26.54 -3.15 2.79
CA ILE A 379 -26.52 -2.88 4.22
C ILE A 379 -25.76 -1.59 4.50
N GLU A 380 -26.17 -0.92 5.56
CA GLU A 380 -25.42 0.18 6.15
C GLU A 380 -24.88 -0.25 7.51
N ARG A 381 -23.68 0.20 7.85
CA ARG A 381 -23.02 -0.17 9.10
C ARG A 381 -23.87 0.17 10.32
N ASP A 382 -24.60 1.27 10.30
CA ASP A 382 -25.48 1.71 11.40
C ASP A 382 -26.70 0.79 11.60
N GLN A 383 -27.10 0.04 10.57
CA GLN A 383 -28.15 -0.98 10.64
C GLN A 383 -27.64 -2.30 11.23
N VAL A 384 -26.33 -2.53 11.26
CA VAL A 384 -25.75 -3.81 11.71
C VAL A 384 -25.32 -3.72 13.17
N THR A 385 -25.93 -4.56 14.01
CA THR A 385 -25.49 -4.78 15.38
C THR A 385 -24.59 -6.00 15.43
N ARG A 386 -23.44 -5.86 16.10
CA ARG A 386 -22.47 -6.94 16.31
C ARG A 386 -22.53 -7.37 17.78
N VAL A 387 -22.80 -8.65 18.01
CA VAL A 387 -22.76 -9.26 19.35
C VAL A 387 -21.57 -10.21 19.44
N ASP A 388 -20.60 -9.85 20.28
CA ASP A 388 -19.48 -10.73 20.61
C ASP A 388 -19.87 -11.61 21.79
N ARG A 389 -19.87 -12.93 21.61
CA ARG A 389 -20.21 -13.86 22.71
C ARG A 389 -19.04 -14.10 23.68
N GLY A 390 -17.90 -13.45 23.49
CA GLY A 390 -16.72 -13.56 24.36
C GLY A 390 -15.91 -14.84 24.18
N ASN A 391 -16.36 -15.72 23.28
CA ASN A 391 -15.70 -16.98 22.91
C ASN A 391 -15.26 -16.98 21.44
N GLY A 392 -15.16 -15.80 20.80
CA GLY A 392 -14.82 -15.65 19.38
C GLY A 392 -15.99 -15.88 18.42
N VAL A 393 -17.15 -16.33 18.91
CA VAL A 393 -18.39 -16.37 18.11
C VAL A 393 -18.95 -14.96 18.01
N VAL A 394 -19.33 -14.58 16.79
CA VAL A 394 -19.92 -13.28 16.49
C VAL A 394 -21.27 -13.49 15.82
N ASP A 395 -22.31 -12.84 16.35
CA ASP A 395 -23.58 -12.69 15.66
C ASP A 395 -23.69 -11.28 15.07
N LEU A 396 -24.22 -11.22 13.86
CA LEU A 396 -24.65 -9.99 13.22
C LEU A 396 -26.17 -9.99 13.14
N ASP A 397 -26.78 -8.92 13.61
CA ASP A 397 -28.21 -8.64 13.46
C ASP A 397 -28.39 -7.40 12.58
N LEU A 398 -29.32 -7.48 11.62
CA LEU A 398 -29.74 -6.35 10.79
C LEU A 398 -30.99 -5.72 11.40
N THR A 399 -30.89 -4.42 11.71
CA THR A 399 -32.01 -3.62 12.22
C THR A 399 -32.57 -2.75 11.10
N ARG A 400 -33.84 -2.98 10.74
CA ARG A 400 -34.59 -2.13 9.80
C ARG A 400 -35.96 -1.80 10.38
N ASP A 401 -36.35 -0.53 10.28
CA ASP A 401 -37.64 -0.03 10.79
C ASP A 401 -37.88 -0.39 12.27
N GLY A 402 -36.80 -0.42 13.05
CA GLY A 402 -36.82 -0.78 14.47
C GLY A 402 -36.89 -2.27 14.78
N VAL A 403 -36.90 -3.15 13.76
CA VAL A 403 -36.93 -4.61 13.91
C VAL A 403 -35.55 -5.18 13.67
N ALA A 404 -34.98 -5.84 14.68
CA ALA A 404 -33.72 -6.59 14.58
C ALA A 404 -33.99 -8.02 14.09
N THR A 405 -33.27 -8.44 13.07
CA THR A 405 -33.33 -9.80 12.50
C THR A 405 -31.93 -10.40 12.41
N PRO A 406 -31.75 -11.70 12.73
CA PRO A 406 -30.46 -12.36 12.55
C PRO A 406 -30.00 -12.29 11.09
N LEU A 407 -28.79 -11.81 10.88
CA LEU A 407 -28.18 -11.66 9.55
C LEU A 407 -27.13 -12.76 9.29
N LEU A 408 -26.17 -12.91 10.20
CA LEU A 408 -25.08 -13.88 10.04
C LEU A 408 -24.57 -14.36 11.39
N HIS A 409 -24.37 -15.68 11.51
CA HIS A 409 -23.71 -16.30 12.65
C HIS A 409 -22.32 -16.79 12.23
N VAL A 410 -21.28 -16.28 12.90
CA VAL A 410 -19.89 -16.63 12.63
C VAL A 410 -19.30 -17.38 13.82
N ASP A 411 -19.10 -18.69 13.66
CA ASP A 411 -18.36 -19.51 14.62
C ASP A 411 -17.02 -19.94 14.04
N PRO A 412 -15.88 -19.40 14.52
CA PRO A 412 -14.55 -19.77 14.03
C PRO A 412 -14.17 -21.23 14.33
N ARG A 413 -14.95 -21.94 15.15
CA ARG A 413 -14.77 -23.37 15.43
C ARG A 413 -15.56 -24.27 14.48
N ALA A 414 -16.49 -23.71 13.70
CA ALA A 414 -17.20 -24.48 12.71
C ALA A 414 -16.19 -25.05 11.71
N PRO A 415 -16.22 -26.37 11.42
CA PRO A 415 -15.33 -26.94 10.43
C PRO A 415 -15.61 -26.27 9.08
N GLY A 416 -14.54 -25.84 8.40
CA GLY A 416 -14.67 -25.38 7.03
C GLY A 416 -15.33 -26.45 6.18
N LEU A 417 -16.20 -26.04 5.26
CA LEU A 417 -16.88 -26.97 4.35
C LEU A 417 -15.88 -27.72 3.46
N ARG A 418 -14.65 -27.20 3.34
CA ARG A 418 -13.55 -27.78 2.58
C ARG A 418 -12.25 -27.72 3.38
N PRO A 419 -11.31 -28.67 3.13
CA PRO A 419 -9.94 -28.49 3.57
C PRO A 419 -9.42 -27.20 2.97
N ALA A 420 -8.84 -26.31 3.79
CA ALA A 420 -8.11 -25.18 3.25
C ALA A 420 -7.12 -25.72 2.21
N PRO A 421 -7.01 -25.12 1.01
CA PRO A 421 -5.91 -25.45 0.13
C PRO A 421 -4.64 -25.32 0.96
N PRO A 422 -3.71 -26.29 0.89
CA PRO A 422 -2.43 -26.10 1.54
C PRO A 422 -1.91 -24.74 1.07
N LEU A 423 -1.67 -23.82 2.01
CA LEU A 423 -0.93 -22.60 1.74
C LEU A 423 0.25 -23.05 0.88
N GLU A 424 0.30 -22.63 -0.38
CA GLU A 424 1.49 -22.91 -1.16
C GLU A 424 2.64 -22.30 -0.35
N PRO A 425 3.60 -23.11 0.11
CA PRO A 425 4.80 -22.54 0.64
C PRO A 425 5.36 -21.67 -0.48
N HIS A 426 5.64 -20.40 -0.19
CA HIS A 426 6.65 -19.67 -0.97
C HIS A 426 7.78 -20.65 -1.29
N PRO A 427 8.30 -20.69 -2.53
CA PRO A 427 9.23 -21.73 -2.93
C PRO A 427 10.41 -21.75 -1.96
N ALA A 428 10.36 -22.71 -1.04
CA ALA A 428 11.53 -23.20 -0.37
C ALA A 428 12.41 -23.75 -1.50
N ALA A 429 13.65 -23.29 -1.56
CA ALA A 429 14.67 -23.85 -2.44
C ALA A 429 14.55 -25.39 -2.46
N PRO A 430 14.61 -26.04 -3.64
CA PRO A 430 14.26 -27.43 -3.79
C PRO A 430 15.13 -28.32 -2.89
N ARG A 431 14.48 -29.06 -1.98
CA ARG A 431 15.10 -30.18 -1.26
C ARG A 431 15.24 -31.35 -2.24
N ALA A 432 16.48 -31.80 -2.45
CA ALA A 432 16.82 -32.99 -3.20
C ALA A 432 16.15 -34.25 -2.59
N PRO A 433 15.73 -35.23 -3.42
CA PRO A 433 15.05 -36.43 -2.96
C PRO A 433 16.00 -37.37 -2.20
N GLY A 434 15.58 -37.78 -1.00
CA GLY A 434 16.22 -38.87 -0.28
C GLY A 434 15.89 -40.22 -0.93
N PRO A 435 16.87 -41.13 -1.11
CA PRO A 435 16.59 -42.46 -1.62
C PRO A 435 16.00 -43.34 -0.51
N GLY A 436 14.99 -44.13 -0.89
CA GLY A 436 14.27 -45.05 -0.03
C GLY A 436 15.09 -46.25 0.46
N ARG A 437 14.56 -46.84 1.53
CA ARG A 437 14.98 -48.10 2.17
C ARG A 437 15.20 -49.22 1.15
N ARG A 438 16.30 -49.96 1.31
CA ARG A 438 16.44 -51.35 0.84
C ARG A 438 17.17 -52.19 1.90
N ALA A 439 16.48 -53.24 2.34
CA ALA A 439 16.89 -54.57 2.79
C ALA A 439 18.10 -54.78 3.74
N GLU A 440 17.82 -55.57 4.78
CA GLU A 440 18.75 -56.31 5.65
C GLU A 440 19.66 -57.29 4.90
N ALA A 441 20.93 -57.38 5.29
CA ALA A 441 21.75 -58.60 5.32
C ALA A 441 23.08 -58.37 6.08
N SER A 442 23.24 -59.08 7.22
CA SER A 442 24.43 -59.76 7.80
C SER A 442 25.84 -59.11 7.80
N ASP A 443 26.32 -58.75 9.00
CA ASP A 443 27.59 -59.11 9.71
C ASP A 443 28.93 -59.40 8.96
N PRO A 444 30.11 -59.40 9.62
CA PRO A 444 30.70 -58.44 10.59
C PRO A 444 32.17 -58.07 10.22
N ASP A 445 32.64 -56.86 10.56
CA ASP A 445 34.03 -56.70 11.02
C ASP A 445 34.24 -55.31 11.63
N ALA A 446 34.70 -55.30 12.87
CA ALA A 446 35.12 -54.12 13.62
C ALA A 446 36.66 -53.94 13.43
N PRO A 447 37.28 -52.78 13.72
CA PRO A 447 37.29 -52.22 15.07
C PRO A 447 37.11 -50.69 15.17
N ALA A 448 36.78 -50.28 16.39
CA ALA A 448 36.39 -48.94 16.83
C ALA A 448 37.47 -47.84 16.68
N PRO A 449 37.08 -46.57 16.52
CA PRO A 449 37.90 -45.43 16.93
C PRO A 449 37.53 -44.98 18.35
N GLY A 450 38.56 -44.89 19.18
CA GLY A 450 38.52 -44.15 20.44
C GLY A 450 38.35 -42.65 20.19
N ALA A 451 37.61 -42.04 21.10
CA ALA A 451 37.63 -40.64 21.51
C ALA A 451 38.30 -39.61 20.56
N ASP A 452 37.47 -38.89 19.81
CA ASP A 452 37.52 -37.42 19.85
C ASP A 452 36.16 -36.85 19.44
N ARG A 453 35.33 -36.62 20.46
CA ARG A 453 34.05 -35.91 20.33
C ARG A 453 34.38 -34.41 20.24
N ARG A 454 34.75 -33.94 19.05
CA ARG A 454 34.61 -32.52 18.71
C ARG A 454 33.27 -32.37 18.02
N GLU A 455 32.29 -31.95 18.81
CA GLU A 455 30.99 -31.45 18.36
C GLU A 455 31.22 -30.44 17.22
N ALA A 456 30.85 -30.81 16.00
CA ALA A 456 30.66 -29.85 14.93
C ALA A 456 29.36 -29.10 15.24
N SER A 457 29.52 -27.88 15.73
CA SER A 457 28.44 -26.97 16.09
C SER A 457 27.47 -26.75 14.92
N PRO A 458 26.15 -26.66 15.20
CA PRO A 458 25.16 -26.29 14.20
C PRO A 458 25.42 -24.85 13.70
N ARG A 459 25.18 -24.60 12.41
CA ARG A 459 25.17 -23.21 11.89
C ARG A 459 24.12 -22.41 12.69
N PRO A 460 24.48 -21.23 13.22
CA PRO A 460 23.60 -20.48 14.11
C PRO A 460 22.35 -20.00 13.36
N ALA A 461 21.18 -20.17 13.98
CA ALA A 461 20.01 -19.38 13.65
C ALA A 461 20.41 -17.90 13.81
N ALA A 462 19.97 -17.02 12.90
CA ALA A 462 20.21 -15.59 13.05
C ALA A 462 19.67 -15.15 14.43
N LEU A 463 20.52 -14.52 15.24
CA LEU A 463 20.15 -14.04 16.56
C LEU A 463 19.01 -13.04 16.43
N MET A 464 18.09 -13.01 17.40
CA MET A 464 17.01 -12.01 17.44
C MET A 464 17.47 -10.73 18.13
N LEU A 465 16.84 -9.59 17.83
CA LEU A 465 17.24 -8.28 18.37
C LEU A 465 17.17 -8.19 19.91
N ASP A 466 16.34 -9.02 20.56
CA ASP A 466 16.25 -9.13 22.00
C ASP A 466 17.29 -10.06 22.63
N ASP A 467 18.05 -10.80 21.81
CA ASP A 467 19.17 -11.61 22.27
C ASP A 467 20.35 -10.69 22.65
N PRO A 468 20.90 -10.78 23.88
CA PRO A 468 22.05 -9.98 24.32
C PRO A 468 23.30 -10.13 23.44
N ALA A 469 23.43 -11.22 22.69
CA ALA A 469 24.53 -11.45 21.76
C ALA A 469 24.34 -10.81 20.38
N HIS A 470 23.17 -10.21 20.10
CA HIS A 470 22.92 -9.51 18.83
C HIS A 470 23.67 -8.17 18.79
N GLU A 471 24.29 -7.85 17.65
CA GLU A 471 25.04 -6.59 17.43
C GLU A 471 24.23 -5.33 17.81
N HIS A 472 22.97 -5.26 17.38
CA HIS A 472 22.04 -4.15 17.69
C HIS A 472 21.22 -4.32 18.98
N HIS A 473 21.57 -5.24 19.88
CA HIS A 473 20.85 -5.42 21.15
C HIS A 473 20.80 -4.12 21.98
N GLY A 474 21.87 -3.32 21.93
CA GLY A 474 21.92 -2.01 22.61
C GLY A 474 20.85 -1.03 22.10
N MET A 475 20.58 -1.02 20.79
CA MET A 475 19.50 -0.23 20.19
C MET A 475 18.14 -0.76 20.62
N PHE A 476 17.97 -2.09 20.64
CA PHE A 476 16.74 -2.74 21.08
C PHE A 476 16.40 -2.41 22.54
N ALA A 477 17.37 -2.50 23.45
CA ALA A 477 17.19 -2.15 24.85
C ALA A 477 16.85 -0.65 25.05
N ALA A 478 17.41 0.24 24.22
CA ALA A 478 17.09 1.66 24.25
C ALA A 478 15.66 1.95 23.75
N ALA A 479 15.25 1.35 22.63
CA ALA A 479 13.90 1.46 22.12
C ALA A 479 12.86 0.86 23.09
N LEU A 480 13.15 -0.31 23.66
CA LEU A 480 12.27 -1.00 24.60
C LEU A 480 12.04 -0.17 25.88
N ARG A 481 13.06 0.52 26.39
CA ARG A 481 12.87 1.45 27.52
C ARG A 481 11.86 2.56 27.19
N ALA A 482 12.01 3.20 26.03
CA ALA A 482 11.09 4.26 25.63
C ALA A 482 9.64 3.76 25.47
N VAL A 483 9.48 2.55 24.91
CA VAL A 483 8.16 1.89 24.77
C VAL A 483 7.57 1.58 26.14
N ASN A 484 8.35 0.98 27.05
CA ASN A 484 7.89 0.64 28.40
C ASN A 484 7.49 1.87 29.21
N GLU A 485 8.24 2.97 29.10
CA GLU A 485 7.89 4.24 29.73
C GLU A 485 6.57 4.80 29.20
N ARG A 486 6.29 4.61 27.90
CA ARG A 486 5.01 5.00 27.32
C ARG A 486 3.88 4.10 27.82
N ASP A 487 4.05 2.79 27.80
CA ASP A 487 3.06 1.83 28.30
C ASP A 487 2.70 2.15 29.77
N ALA A 488 3.71 2.43 30.61
CA ALA A 488 3.50 2.86 31.99
C ALA A 488 2.67 4.16 32.10
N ARG A 489 2.94 5.17 31.25
CA ARG A 489 2.13 6.42 31.20
C ARG A 489 0.69 6.18 30.76
N MET A 490 0.45 5.13 29.96
CA MET A 490 -0.89 4.74 29.50
C MET A 490 -1.59 3.74 30.45
N GLY A 491 -1.00 3.42 31.61
CA GLY A 491 -1.55 2.46 32.56
C GLY A 491 -1.53 1.02 32.05
N ARG A 492 -0.65 0.71 31.09
CA ARG A 492 -0.52 -0.60 30.45
C ARG A 492 0.79 -1.28 30.89
N PRO A 493 0.78 -2.58 31.25
CA PRO A 493 2.03 -3.31 31.51
C PRO A 493 2.77 -3.60 30.19
N PRO A 494 4.12 -3.59 30.17
CA PRO A 494 4.88 -4.05 29.02
C PRO A 494 4.55 -5.50 28.66
N ASP A 495 4.37 -5.77 27.37
CA ASP A 495 4.02 -7.10 26.85
C ASP A 495 4.75 -7.42 25.53
N GLU A 496 4.32 -8.48 24.85
CA GLU A 496 4.88 -8.90 23.56
C GLU A 496 4.78 -7.80 22.48
N MET A 497 3.72 -7.00 22.48
CA MET A 497 3.57 -5.90 21.54
C MET A 497 4.59 -4.79 21.85
N SER A 498 4.96 -4.59 23.12
CA SER A 498 6.03 -3.67 23.51
C SER A 498 7.38 -4.10 22.96
N ARG A 499 7.67 -5.41 22.98
CA ARG A 499 8.88 -6.00 22.38
C ARG A 499 8.90 -5.88 20.85
N GLN A 500 7.78 -6.19 20.21
CA GLN A 500 7.62 -6.08 18.76
C GLN A 500 7.78 -4.65 18.27
N LEU A 501 7.15 -3.69 18.95
CA LEU A 501 7.32 -2.27 18.65
C LEU A 501 8.77 -1.83 18.81
N ALA A 502 9.46 -2.25 19.88
CA ALA A 502 10.87 -1.95 20.06
C ALA A 502 11.74 -2.52 18.92
N GLY A 503 11.46 -3.74 18.45
CA GLY A 503 12.11 -4.34 17.28
C GLY A 503 11.93 -3.50 16.01
N GLY A 504 10.68 -3.10 15.72
CA GLY A 504 10.37 -2.24 14.57
C GLY A 504 11.03 -0.86 14.65
N LEU A 505 11.20 -0.30 15.86
CA LEU A 505 11.92 0.96 16.05
C LEU A 505 13.41 0.82 15.72
N VAL A 506 14.05 -0.29 16.10
CA VAL A 506 15.46 -0.57 15.75
C VAL A 506 15.61 -0.67 14.23
N GLU A 507 14.72 -1.37 13.56
CA GLU A 507 14.71 -1.43 12.09
C GLU A 507 14.63 -0.04 11.47
N LYS A 508 13.69 0.82 11.91
CA LYS A 508 13.57 2.18 11.37
C LYS A 508 14.77 3.06 11.67
N ALA A 509 15.44 2.84 12.80
CA ALA A 509 16.71 3.50 13.09
C ALA A 509 17.83 3.04 12.14
N ARG A 510 17.96 1.74 11.89
CA ARG A 510 18.96 1.17 10.95
C ARG A 510 18.69 1.58 9.50
N GLU A 511 17.45 1.59 9.05
CA GLU A 511 17.05 2.09 7.72
C GLU A 511 17.48 3.55 7.49
N ARG A 512 17.55 4.34 8.56
CA ARG A 512 17.98 5.75 8.53
C ARG A 512 19.48 5.92 8.84
N GLY A 513 20.22 4.84 8.96
CA GLY A 513 21.67 4.84 9.16
C GLY A 513 22.12 5.24 10.57
N LEU A 514 21.27 5.04 11.58
CA LEU A 514 21.67 5.13 12.99
C LEU A 514 22.35 3.83 13.40
N ASP A 515 23.50 3.94 14.05
CA ASP A 515 24.26 2.82 14.61
C ASP A 515 23.98 2.63 16.12
N THR A 516 23.30 3.61 16.73
CA THR A 516 22.86 3.61 18.14
C THR A 516 21.52 4.34 18.27
N ILE A 517 20.81 4.12 19.38
CA ILE A 517 19.68 4.95 19.80
C ILE A 517 20.06 5.55 21.16
N GLY A 518 20.55 6.79 21.16
CA GLY A 518 20.90 7.54 22.37
C GLY A 518 19.67 8.14 23.08
N ALA A 519 18.63 8.50 22.32
CA ALA A 519 17.33 8.90 22.85
C ALA A 519 16.19 8.52 21.91
N ALA A 520 15.06 8.10 22.48
CA ALA A 520 13.82 7.87 21.75
C ALA A 520 12.66 8.54 22.50
N ARG A 521 11.82 9.31 21.79
CA ARG A 521 10.68 10.03 22.38
C ARG A 521 9.45 9.90 21.52
N PHE A 522 8.34 9.57 22.17
CA PHE A 522 7.03 9.58 21.54
C PHE A 522 6.52 11.01 21.38
N THR A 523 5.78 11.26 20.30
CA THR A 523 4.92 12.44 20.20
C THR A 523 3.84 12.42 21.31
N PRO A 524 3.27 13.57 21.70
CA PRO A 524 2.25 13.62 22.76
C PRO A 524 1.03 12.73 22.48
N ASP A 525 0.64 12.59 21.21
CA ASP A 525 -0.43 11.69 20.75
C ASP A 525 -0.01 10.22 20.65
N GLY A 526 1.28 9.92 20.86
CA GLY A 526 1.87 8.59 20.76
C GLY A 526 1.85 8.01 19.34
N ALA A 527 1.55 8.79 18.31
CA ALA A 527 1.48 8.30 16.94
C ALA A 527 2.87 8.03 16.33
N ARG A 528 3.90 8.76 16.78
CA ARG A 528 5.26 8.65 16.24
C ARG A 528 6.30 8.57 17.34
N VAL A 529 7.46 8.06 16.97
CA VAL A 529 8.67 8.03 17.80
C VAL A 529 9.79 8.71 17.05
N GLY A 530 10.32 9.79 17.60
CA GLY A 530 11.59 10.37 17.17
C GLY A 530 12.74 9.68 17.90
N MET A 531 13.76 9.27 17.17
CA MET A 531 14.97 8.60 17.67
C MET A 531 16.20 9.38 17.22
N THR A 532 17.21 9.43 18.07
CA THR A 532 18.49 10.08 17.79
C THR A 532 19.64 9.19 18.27
N ASP A 533 20.78 9.26 17.60
CA ASP A 533 22.01 8.53 17.95
C ASP A 533 22.72 9.07 19.20
N THR A 534 22.31 10.25 19.70
CA THR A 534 22.81 10.88 20.93
C THR A 534 21.69 11.09 21.97
N ALA A 535 22.09 11.24 23.24
CA ALA A 535 21.18 11.62 24.32
C ALA A 535 20.88 13.13 24.34
N ASP A 536 21.72 13.96 23.70
CA ASP A 536 21.53 15.41 23.60
C ASP A 536 20.64 15.76 22.41
N LEU A 537 19.36 16.02 22.69
CA LEU A 537 18.36 16.37 21.68
C LEU A 537 18.58 17.75 21.02
N SER A 538 19.51 18.56 21.53
CA SER A 538 19.86 19.86 20.97
C SER A 538 21.05 19.80 20.00
N ALA A 539 21.70 18.64 19.88
CA ALA A 539 22.85 18.46 19.01
C ALA A 539 22.46 18.57 17.51
N PRO A 540 22.94 19.59 16.79
CA PRO A 540 22.56 19.80 15.38
C PRO A 540 23.17 18.77 14.42
N TRP A 541 24.15 17.99 14.90
CA TRP A 541 24.83 16.92 14.15
C TRP A 541 24.22 15.53 14.39
N ALA A 542 23.21 15.41 15.27
CA ALA A 542 22.59 14.14 15.60
C ALA A 542 21.91 13.51 14.38
N LYS A 543 22.19 12.24 14.09
CA LYS A 543 21.38 11.49 13.12
C LYS A 543 20.01 11.23 13.74
N THR A 544 18.96 11.44 12.98
CA THR A 544 17.59 11.25 13.46
C THR A 544 16.82 10.25 12.61
N ALA A 545 15.96 9.49 13.28
CA ALA A 545 14.99 8.62 12.65
C ALA A 545 13.61 8.93 13.23
N VAL A 546 12.58 8.83 12.41
CA VAL A 546 11.18 8.96 12.86
C VAL A 546 10.44 7.71 12.41
N ALA A 547 9.81 7.04 13.36
CA ALA A 547 8.98 5.87 13.11
C ALA A 547 7.52 6.20 13.41
N ASP A 548 6.62 5.69 12.57
CA ASP A 548 5.19 5.70 12.84
C ASP A 548 4.82 4.42 13.62
N VAL A 549 4.21 4.58 14.78
CA VAL A 549 3.89 3.46 15.67
C VAL A 549 2.84 2.55 15.04
N GLY A 550 1.92 3.11 14.25
CA GLY A 550 0.89 2.35 13.54
C GLY A 550 1.47 1.52 12.39
N ALA A 551 2.52 2.02 11.72
CA ALA A 551 3.20 1.28 10.67
C ALA A 551 4.02 0.08 11.20
N LEU A 552 4.41 0.12 12.47
CA LEU A 552 5.11 -0.96 13.16
C LEU A 552 4.15 -1.92 13.89
N ALA A 553 2.86 -1.60 13.94
CA ALA A 553 1.86 -2.42 14.60
C ALA A 553 1.61 -3.71 13.80
N GLY A 554 1.78 -4.86 14.43
CA GLY A 554 1.63 -6.18 13.79
C GLY A 554 2.91 -6.73 13.15
N GLN A 555 4.02 -5.97 13.18
CA GLN A 555 5.32 -6.49 12.80
C GLN A 555 5.91 -7.33 13.95
N SER A 556 6.28 -8.58 13.67
CA SER A 556 6.90 -9.45 14.68
C SER A 556 8.38 -9.09 14.91
N LEU A 557 8.89 -9.40 16.11
CA LEU A 557 10.29 -9.19 16.45
C LEU A 557 11.24 -9.99 15.54
N ALA A 558 10.81 -11.18 15.10
CA ALA A 558 11.54 -12.01 14.16
C ALA A 558 11.69 -11.32 12.79
N GLN A 559 10.60 -10.73 12.28
CA GLN A 559 10.64 -9.96 11.03
C GLN A 559 11.57 -8.75 11.16
N SER A 560 11.49 -7.98 12.25
CA SER A 560 12.40 -6.85 12.46
C SER A 560 13.87 -7.29 12.56
N SER A 561 14.14 -8.42 13.20
CA SER A 561 15.51 -8.97 13.30
C SER A 561 16.06 -9.37 11.93
N GLU A 562 15.25 -10.01 11.10
CA GLU A 562 15.63 -10.37 9.73
C GLU A 562 15.83 -9.13 8.84
N HIS A 563 14.97 -8.11 9.00
CA HIS A 563 15.08 -6.86 8.25
C HIS A 563 16.36 -6.12 8.59
N VAL A 564 16.69 -6.01 9.88
CA VAL A 564 17.95 -5.41 10.35
C VAL A 564 19.15 -6.18 9.82
N ALA A 565 19.16 -7.51 9.90
CA ALA A 565 20.24 -8.32 9.35
C ALA A 565 20.44 -8.11 7.83
N ARG A 566 19.35 -7.93 7.07
CA ARG A 566 19.42 -7.60 5.64
C ARG A 566 19.97 -6.20 5.40
N ILE A 567 19.59 -5.21 6.20
CA ILE A 567 20.13 -3.85 6.11
C ILE A 567 21.65 -3.87 6.34
N ASP A 568 22.11 -4.58 7.37
CA ASP A 568 23.54 -4.68 7.67
C ASP A 568 24.32 -5.40 6.57
N GLN A 569 23.76 -6.47 6.00
CA GLN A 569 24.35 -7.16 4.86
C GLN A 569 24.47 -6.26 3.63
N GLN A 570 23.44 -5.47 3.32
CA GLN A 570 23.47 -4.52 2.22
C GLN A 570 24.51 -3.41 2.44
N GLN A 571 24.62 -2.89 3.66
CA GLN A 571 25.61 -1.88 4.01
C GLN A 571 27.03 -2.45 3.94
N ALA A 572 27.26 -3.68 4.40
CA ALA A 572 28.56 -4.35 4.28
C ALA A 572 28.97 -4.56 2.81
N ILE A 573 28.04 -4.95 1.94
CA ILE A 573 28.29 -5.09 0.49
C ILE A 573 28.58 -3.73 -0.15
N ALA A 574 27.86 -2.66 0.24
CA ALA A 574 28.09 -1.32 -0.27
C ALA A 574 29.46 -0.76 0.18
N GLN A 575 29.86 -1.02 1.43
CA GLN A 575 31.18 -0.63 1.95
C GLN A 575 32.31 -1.42 1.28
N ALA A 576 32.12 -2.71 1.04
CA ALA A 576 33.10 -3.54 0.31
C ALA A 576 33.28 -3.11 -1.16
N ARG A 577 32.21 -2.60 -1.80
CA ARG A 577 32.28 -2.06 -3.18
C ARG A 577 32.96 -0.69 -3.27
N ASN A 578 32.99 0.06 -2.18
CA ASN A 578 33.60 1.40 -2.11
C ASN A 578 35.01 1.39 -1.48
N ALA A 579 35.57 0.23 -1.14
CA ALA A 579 36.94 0.12 -0.64
C ALA A 579 37.94 0.29 -1.80
N PRO A 580 38.85 1.29 -1.78
CA PRO A 580 39.90 1.40 -2.77
C PRO A 580 40.86 0.22 -2.66
N ALA A 581 41.21 -0.39 -3.80
CA ALA A 581 42.24 -1.41 -3.90
C ALA A 581 43.62 -0.81 -3.55
N GLN A 582 44.00 -0.89 -2.28
CA GLN A 582 45.39 -0.67 -1.83
C GLN A 582 45.91 -1.93 -1.16
N ALA A 583 46.46 -2.84 -1.96
CA ALA A 583 47.49 -3.77 -1.53
C ALA A 583 48.12 -4.46 -2.76
N GLN A 584 49.08 -3.77 -3.40
CA GLN A 584 50.24 -4.40 -4.05
C GLN A 584 51.23 -3.31 -4.48
N ALA A 585 52.11 -2.92 -3.56
CA ALA A 585 53.40 -2.32 -3.91
C ALA A 585 54.44 -2.80 -2.89
N MET A 586 55.44 -3.51 -3.39
CA MET A 586 56.59 -4.03 -2.66
C MET A 586 57.54 -2.90 -2.19
N PRO A 587 58.41 -3.16 -1.19
CA PRO A 587 59.18 -2.13 -0.51
C PRO A 587 60.50 -1.79 -1.23
N GLY A 588 60.88 -0.52 -1.20
CA GLY A 588 62.20 -0.03 -1.58
C GLY A 588 62.48 1.31 -0.87
N PRO A 589 63.76 1.60 -0.52
CA PRO A 589 64.09 2.13 0.80
C PRO A 589 64.40 3.63 0.86
N ASP A 590 64.19 4.15 2.07
CA ASP A 590 64.90 5.18 2.84
C ASP A 590 65.21 6.58 2.25
N ASP A 591 64.67 7.55 3.01
CA ASP A 591 65.32 8.78 3.52
C ASP A 591 65.06 10.14 2.80
N PRO A 592 65.20 11.30 3.51
CA PRO A 592 64.13 11.88 4.31
C PRO A 592 63.76 13.32 3.92
N ALA A 593 62.62 13.79 4.43
CA ALA A 593 62.12 15.17 4.31
C ALA A 593 63.10 16.23 4.85
N PRO A 594 63.00 17.49 4.38
CA PRO A 594 62.45 18.48 5.32
C PRO A 594 61.66 19.68 4.72
N ARG A 595 60.66 20.10 5.53
CA ARG A 595 60.24 21.49 5.87
C ARG A 595 59.50 22.35 4.83
N GLY A 596 58.28 22.76 5.22
CA GLY A 596 57.58 23.93 4.68
C GLY A 596 58.27 25.27 5.00
N PRO A 597 57.74 26.41 4.55
CA PRO A 597 56.72 27.10 5.37
C PRO A 597 55.67 27.98 4.65
N ARG A 598 54.60 28.27 5.41
CA ARG A 598 53.82 29.53 5.59
C ARG A 598 53.02 30.19 4.44
N LEU A 599 51.73 30.35 4.77
CA LEU A 599 50.82 31.49 4.59
C LEU A 599 51.34 32.73 3.84
N ALA A 600 50.57 33.10 2.81
CA ALA A 600 50.16 34.47 2.50
C ALA A 600 48.68 34.45 2.11
#